data_AF-A0A5D6URQ7-F1
#
_entry.id   AF-A0A5D6URQ7-F1
#
_cell.length_a   1.000
_cell.length_b   1.000
_cell.length_c   1.000
_cell.angle_alpha   90.00
_cell.angle_beta   90.00
_cell.angle_gamma   90.00
#
_symmetry.space_group_name_H-M   'P 1'
#
loop_
_entity.id
_entity.type
_entity.pdbx_description
1 polymer ?
#
loop_
_entity_poly.entity_id
_entity_poly.type
_entity_poly.pdbx_seq_one_letter_code
_entity_poly.pdbx_strand_id
1 'polypeptide(L)'
;MKSKETVLDFYLNSDSQHLLKEARRNAGPLRLAGARWLTEGMRTIMTDKQKMQTVLEEADSNWRKHPEPLRPENAELLRQWGVSAEVQQFLAEFSFDTDLAIGEVHLDQANSLKKRLDWEDDFQRALQAGLLSVGAGSTGDPLALDIEDSQVGYLFHDYFWEEEAEDPRKFFIKLNCSLGQFFWNTQFVEDYPIDAYGAAEYTGAGFTGDRSPDEA
;
A
#
# COMPACT_ATOMS: atom_id res chain seq x y z
N MET A 1 49.07 1.58 9.99
CA MET A 1 47.85 2.37 10.26
C MET A 1 47.89 3.64 9.43
N LYS A 2 46.71 4.08 8.92
CA LYS A 2 46.40 5.08 7.86
C LYS A 2 46.47 4.53 6.43
N SER A 3 45.48 4.67 5.55
CA SER A 3 44.03 4.93 5.65
C SER A 3 43.44 4.44 4.32
N LYS A 4 42.32 3.70 4.37
CA LYS A 4 41.56 3.29 3.17
C LYS A 4 40.64 4.45 2.78
N GLU A 5 41.06 5.26 1.82
CA GLU A 5 40.15 6.03 0.98
C GLU A 5 40.21 5.45 -0.44
N THR A 6 39.07 5.51 -1.14
CA THR A 6 38.82 5.14 -2.55
C THR A 6 38.02 3.85 -2.73
N VAL A 7 36.70 3.91 -2.47
CA VAL A 7 35.65 3.34 -3.33
C VAL A 7 34.34 4.07 -2.98
N LEU A 8 34.01 5.18 -3.67
CA LEU A 8 32.65 5.79 -3.63
C LEU A 8 32.45 6.84 -4.73
N ASP A 9 33.01 6.62 -5.93
CA ASP A 9 32.84 7.53 -7.08
C ASP A 9 31.92 6.97 -8.19
N PHE A 10 31.13 5.94 -7.91
CA PHE A 10 30.08 5.48 -8.82
C PHE A 10 28.72 5.65 -8.13
N TYR A 11 27.78 6.29 -8.84
CA TYR A 11 26.40 6.66 -8.43
C TYR A 11 26.19 8.07 -7.86
N LEU A 12 26.59 9.11 -8.59
CA LEU A 12 26.01 10.45 -8.44
C LEU A 12 25.64 11.03 -9.80
N ASN A 13 24.39 11.49 -9.95
CA ASN A 13 23.93 12.35 -11.04
C ASN A 13 24.77 13.65 -11.06
N SER A 14 25.02 14.21 -12.25
CA SER A 14 25.73 15.48 -12.47
C SER A 14 25.26 16.64 -11.59
N ASP A 15 23.97 16.70 -11.25
CA ASP A 15 23.43 17.75 -10.37
C ASP A 15 23.90 17.58 -8.91
N SER A 16 24.01 16.35 -8.44
CA SER A 16 24.50 16.01 -7.10
C SER A 16 26.02 16.23 -6.97
N GLN A 17 26.76 16.01 -8.06
CA GLN A 17 28.20 16.32 -8.15
C GLN A 17 28.48 17.83 -8.07
N HIS A 18 27.59 18.65 -8.64
CA HIS A 18 27.71 20.12 -8.60
C HIS A 18 27.53 20.66 -7.18
N LEU A 19 26.48 20.23 -6.48
CA LEU A 19 26.18 20.65 -5.11
C LEU A 19 27.28 20.24 -4.10
N LEU A 20 27.87 19.06 -4.29
CA LEU A 20 29.02 18.60 -3.48
C LEU A 20 30.30 19.42 -3.74
N LYS A 21 30.55 19.84 -4.98
CA LYS A 21 31.70 20.71 -5.32
C LYS A 21 31.54 22.11 -4.76
N GLU A 22 30.34 22.68 -4.79
CA GLU A 22 30.07 24.01 -4.22
C GLU A 22 30.16 24.01 -2.69
N ALA A 23 29.65 22.97 -2.03
CA ALA A 23 29.76 22.82 -0.58
C ALA A 23 31.22 22.71 -0.11
N ARG A 24 32.09 22.03 -0.88
CA ARG A 24 33.53 21.92 -0.59
C ARG A 24 34.32 23.21 -0.85
N ARG A 25 33.88 24.05 -1.78
CA ARG A 25 34.52 25.35 -2.06
C ARG A 25 34.24 26.40 -1.00
N ASN A 26 33.11 26.31 -0.29
CA ASN A 26 32.65 27.34 0.65
C ASN A 26 32.93 27.02 2.13
N ALA A 27 33.49 25.85 2.46
CA ALA A 27 33.78 25.46 3.84
C ALA A 27 35.26 25.72 4.19
N GLY A 28 35.53 26.82 4.90
CA GLY A 28 36.83 27.07 5.55
C GLY A 28 37.14 26.09 6.70
N PRO A 29 38.36 26.11 7.28
CA PRO A 29 38.90 25.03 8.12
C PRO A 29 38.27 24.83 9.51
N LEU A 30 37.13 25.46 9.80
CA LEU A 30 36.49 25.43 11.11
C LEU A 30 35.01 25.08 10.96
N ARG A 31 34.70 23.79 10.71
CA ARG A 31 33.41 23.14 11.02
C ARG A 31 33.44 21.64 10.73
N LEU A 32 34.38 20.92 11.35
CA LEU A 32 34.41 19.44 11.30
C LEU A 32 33.42 18.74 12.28
N ALA A 33 32.57 19.50 12.98
CA ALA A 33 31.51 18.95 13.84
C ALA A 33 30.11 18.95 13.20
N GLY A 34 29.91 19.69 12.10
CA GLY A 34 28.62 19.79 11.40
C GLY A 34 28.41 18.77 10.28
N ALA A 35 29.47 18.10 9.84
CA ALA A 35 29.41 17.14 8.73
C ALA A 35 28.95 15.73 9.15
N ARG A 36 28.81 15.46 10.46
CA ARG A 36 28.40 14.14 10.97
C ARG A 36 26.88 13.94 10.99
N TRP A 37 26.10 15.03 10.94
CA TRP A 37 24.64 14.99 10.88
C TRP A 37 24.07 15.00 9.45
N LEU A 38 24.91 15.32 8.45
CA LEU A 38 24.51 15.26 7.04
C LEU A 38 24.66 13.85 6.44
N THR A 39 25.22 12.90 7.18
CA THR A 39 25.38 11.50 6.78
C THR A 39 24.44 10.53 7.50
N GLU A 40 23.69 10.99 8.51
CA GLU A 40 22.73 10.19 9.30
C GLU A 40 21.27 10.34 8.79
N GLY A 41 21.07 11.08 7.69
CA GLY A 41 19.76 11.53 7.22
C GLY A 41 19.36 11.02 5.84
N MET A 42 20.00 9.97 5.30
CA MET A 42 19.30 9.14 4.33
C MET A 42 18.26 8.37 5.13
N ARG A 43 17.05 8.94 5.31
CA ARG A 43 15.87 8.12 5.62
C ARG A 43 15.84 7.08 4.52
N THR A 44 16.31 5.86 4.80
CA THR A 44 16.05 4.72 3.93
C THR A 44 14.54 4.66 3.82
N ILE A 45 14.01 5.02 2.65
CA ILE A 45 12.58 4.88 2.38
C ILE A 45 12.31 3.39 2.52
N MET A 46 11.58 3.01 3.55
CA MET A 46 11.24 1.61 3.79
C MET A 46 10.45 1.10 2.59
N THR A 47 10.80 -0.10 2.14
CA THR A 47 10.01 -0.79 1.12
C THR A 47 8.67 -1.23 1.71
N ASP A 48 7.70 -1.52 0.84
CA ASP A 48 6.40 -2.02 1.29
C ASP A 48 6.49 -3.32 2.09
N LYS A 49 7.42 -4.20 1.71
CA LYS A 49 7.76 -5.38 2.49
C LYS A 49 8.22 -5.03 3.89
N GLN A 50 9.16 -4.09 4.02
CA GLN A 50 9.68 -3.69 5.33
C GLN A 50 8.58 -3.05 6.20
N LYS A 51 7.73 -2.22 5.59
CA LYS A 51 6.60 -1.59 6.28
C LYS A 51 5.64 -2.63 6.83
N MET A 52 5.18 -3.57 6.00
CA MET A 52 4.27 -4.63 6.42
C MET A 52 4.92 -5.53 7.49
N GLN A 53 6.20 -5.88 7.35
CA GLN A 53 6.91 -6.64 8.40
C GLN A 53 6.89 -5.93 9.75
N THR A 54 7.17 -4.63 9.79
CA THR A 54 7.11 -3.84 11.03
C THR A 54 5.69 -3.79 11.59
N VAL A 55 4.67 -3.61 10.73
CA VAL A 55 3.26 -3.64 11.16
C VAL A 55 2.93 -4.98 11.82
N LEU A 56 3.32 -6.09 11.21
CA LEU A 56 3.07 -7.43 11.74
C LEU A 56 3.87 -7.75 13.01
N GLU A 57 5.03 -7.13 13.20
CA GLU A 57 5.82 -7.27 14.43
C GLU A 57 5.23 -6.48 15.60
N GLU A 58 4.59 -5.34 15.33
CA GLU A 58 3.92 -4.51 16.33
C GLU A 58 2.47 -4.94 16.59
N ALA A 59 1.79 -5.49 15.59
CA ALA A 59 0.49 -6.11 15.76
C ALA A 59 0.64 -7.35 16.64
N ASP A 60 -0.07 -7.42 17.77
CA ASP A 60 -0.14 -8.59 18.66
C ASP A 60 -0.94 -9.75 18.01
N SER A 61 -0.50 -10.13 16.81
CA SER A 61 -1.12 -11.11 15.94
C SER A 61 -0.22 -12.34 15.83
N ASN A 62 -0.82 -13.53 15.82
CA ASN A 62 -0.11 -14.80 15.69
C ASN A 62 0.31 -15.11 14.23
N TRP A 63 0.49 -14.09 13.38
CA TRP A 63 0.70 -14.22 11.93
C TRP A 63 1.81 -15.23 11.55
N ARG A 64 2.85 -15.35 12.38
CA ARG A 64 3.97 -16.29 12.18
C ARG A 64 3.54 -17.78 12.17
N LYS A 65 2.34 -18.11 12.65
CA LYS A 65 1.78 -19.48 12.65
C LYS A 65 0.99 -19.80 11.38
N HIS A 66 0.65 -18.78 10.60
CA HIS A 66 -0.24 -18.86 9.45
C HIS A 66 0.41 -18.72 8.07
N PRO A 67 1.74 -18.60 7.87
CA PRO A 67 2.26 -18.36 6.54
C PRO A 67 1.99 -19.58 5.64
N GLU A 68 1.48 -19.33 4.43
CA GLU A 68 1.38 -20.33 3.38
C GLU A 68 1.91 -19.78 2.06
N PRO A 69 2.59 -20.59 1.23
CA PRO A 69 3.02 -20.13 -0.08
C PRO A 69 1.83 -19.72 -0.96
N LEU A 70 1.98 -18.63 -1.72
CA LEU A 70 1.02 -18.28 -2.76
C LEU A 70 0.97 -19.42 -3.80
N ARG A 71 -0.23 -19.93 -4.03
CA ARG A 71 -0.45 -21.07 -4.92
C ARG A 71 -0.26 -20.66 -6.39
N PRO A 72 0.29 -21.54 -7.25
CA PRO A 72 0.59 -21.21 -8.64
C PRO A 72 -0.60 -20.66 -9.44
N GLU A 73 -1.81 -21.17 -9.19
CA GLU A 73 -3.04 -20.71 -9.84
C GLU A 73 -3.36 -19.26 -9.51
N ASN A 74 -3.18 -18.83 -8.26
CA ASN A 74 -3.42 -17.45 -7.84
C ASN A 74 -2.32 -16.53 -8.35
N ALA A 75 -1.06 -16.99 -8.34
CA ALA A 75 0.06 -16.25 -8.94
C ALA A 75 -0.13 -16.03 -10.45
N GLU A 76 -0.70 -17.00 -11.15
CA GLU A 76 -1.02 -16.87 -12.58
C GLU A 76 -2.16 -15.89 -12.84
N LEU A 77 -3.22 -15.92 -12.02
CA LEU A 77 -4.30 -14.94 -12.10
C LEU A 77 -3.79 -13.50 -11.95
N LEU A 78 -2.95 -13.24 -10.94
CA LEU A 78 -2.37 -11.91 -10.73
C LEU A 78 -1.59 -11.41 -11.97
N ARG A 79 -0.84 -12.31 -12.64
CA ARG A 79 -0.16 -11.97 -13.90
C ARG A 79 -1.13 -11.67 -15.03
N GLN A 80 -2.18 -12.48 -15.17
CA GLN A 80 -3.20 -12.31 -16.22
C GLN A 80 -3.99 -11.02 -16.06
N TRP A 81 -4.25 -10.61 -14.82
CA TRP A 81 -4.93 -9.35 -14.51
C TRP A 81 -4.03 -8.13 -14.64
N GLY A 82 -2.73 -8.30 -14.92
CA GLY A 82 -1.81 -7.18 -15.09
C GLY A 82 -1.37 -6.53 -13.78
N VAL A 83 -1.55 -7.21 -12.64
CA VAL A 83 -1.06 -6.73 -11.34
C VAL A 83 0.46 -6.53 -11.40
N SER A 84 0.97 -5.44 -10.85
CA SER A 84 2.40 -5.12 -10.91
C SER A 84 3.26 -6.20 -10.21
N ALA A 85 4.49 -6.39 -10.68
CA ALA A 85 5.42 -7.38 -10.12
C ALA A 85 5.72 -7.13 -8.63
N GLU A 86 5.73 -5.87 -8.21
CA GLU A 86 5.93 -5.45 -6.81
C GLU A 86 4.77 -5.91 -5.93
N VAL A 87 3.52 -5.70 -6.38
CA VAL A 87 2.34 -6.19 -5.67
C VAL A 87 2.28 -7.71 -5.67
N GLN A 88 2.60 -8.37 -6.79
CA GLN A 88 2.67 -9.83 -6.85
C GLN A 88 3.64 -10.39 -5.82
N GLN A 89 4.84 -9.78 -5.68
CA GLN A 89 5.80 -10.17 -4.64
C GLN A 89 5.28 -9.89 -3.23
N PHE A 90 4.61 -8.75 -3.03
CA PHE A 90 3.99 -8.42 -1.75
C PHE A 90 2.97 -9.49 -1.33
N LEU A 91 2.00 -9.81 -2.19
CA LEU A 91 0.98 -10.82 -1.91
C LEU A 91 1.59 -12.23 -1.75
N ALA A 92 2.68 -12.54 -2.46
CA ALA A 92 3.37 -13.82 -2.30
C ALA A 92 4.13 -13.95 -0.98
N GLU A 93 4.74 -12.85 -0.50
CA GLU A 93 5.44 -12.80 0.79
C GLU A 93 4.46 -12.83 1.97
N PHE A 94 3.34 -12.11 1.85
CA PHE A 94 2.31 -11.97 2.87
C PHE A 94 1.07 -12.81 2.55
N SER A 95 1.30 -14.06 2.17
CA SER A 95 0.25 -15.06 1.95
C SER A 95 0.08 -15.90 3.21
N PHE A 96 -1.17 -16.03 3.67
CA PHE A 96 -1.54 -16.67 4.92
C PHE A 96 -2.73 -17.61 4.74
N ASP A 97 -2.79 -18.66 5.56
CA ASP A 97 -3.88 -19.65 5.59
C ASP A 97 -5.15 -19.17 6.32
N THR A 98 -5.19 -17.89 6.69
CA THR A 98 -6.29 -17.17 7.33
C THR A 98 -6.25 -15.72 6.88
N ASP A 99 -7.40 -15.04 6.91
CA ASP A 99 -7.41 -13.58 6.80
C ASP A 99 -6.66 -12.99 7.99
N LEU A 100 -5.98 -11.87 7.75
CA LEU A 100 -5.10 -11.25 8.72
C LEU A 100 -5.66 -9.90 9.16
N ALA A 101 -6.12 -9.85 10.41
CA ALA A 101 -6.53 -8.62 11.06
C ALA A 101 -5.30 -7.79 11.48
N ILE A 102 -5.30 -6.51 11.12
CA ILE A 102 -4.28 -5.52 11.46
C ILE A 102 -5.02 -4.29 11.98
N GLY A 103 -5.07 -4.16 13.30
CA GLY A 103 -5.95 -3.16 13.93
C GLY A 103 -7.41 -3.44 13.57
N GLU A 104 -8.06 -2.46 12.94
CA GLU A 104 -9.46 -2.54 12.53
C GLU A 104 -9.67 -2.90 11.06
N VAL A 105 -8.59 -3.08 10.29
CA VAL A 105 -8.63 -3.48 8.88
C VAL A 105 -8.15 -4.92 8.73
N HIS A 106 -8.47 -5.56 7.61
CA HIS A 106 -7.99 -6.89 7.31
C HIS A 106 -7.40 -7.02 5.91
N LEU A 107 -6.44 -7.94 5.80
CA LEU A 107 -5.91 -8.46 4.56
C LEU A 107 -6.51 -9.84 4.31
N ASP A 108 -7.17 -10.03 3.17
CA ASP A 108 -7.74 -11.32 2.79
C ASP A 108 -6.64 -12.33 2.47
N GLN A 109 -6.95 -13.61 2.64
CA GLN A 109 -6.10 -14.69 2.13
C GLN A 109 -5.79 -14.50 0.64
N ALA A 110 -4.51 -14.30 0.30
CA ALA A 110 -4.08 -14.22 -1.10
C ALA A 110 -4.43 -15.49 -1.91
N ASN A 111 -4.55 -16.64 -1.22
CA ASN A 111 -4.96 -17.89 -1.86
C ASN A 111 -6.47 -18.06 -2.08
N SER A 112 -7.28 -17.11 -1.64
CA SER A 112 -8.72 -17.09 -1.92
C SER A 112 -9.05 -16.57 -3.32
N LEU A 113 -8.13 -15.89 -4.01
CA LEU A 113 -8.38 -15.18 -5.27
C LEU A 113 -9.12 -16.02 -6.33
N LYS A 114 -8.67 -17.27 -6.58
CA LYS A 114 -9.36 -18.16 -7.53
C LYS A 114 -10.77 -18.51 -7.09
N LYS A 115 -10.98 -18.78 -5.80
CA LYS A 115 -12.30 -19.08 -5.25
C LYS A 115 -13.21 -17.85 -5.36
N ARG A 116 -12.72 -16.67 -5.01
CA ARG A 116 -13.50 -15.42 -5.12
C ARG A 116 -13.89 -15.14 -6.57
N LEU A 117 -12.94 -15.29 -7.50
CA LEU A 117 -13.22 -15.19 -8.93
C LEU A 117 -14.34 -16.15 -9.37
N ASP A 118 -14.41 -17.36 -8.83
CA ASP A 118 -15.39 -18.37 -9.26
C ASP A 118 -16.79 -18.19 -8.65
N TRP A 119 -16.89 -17.54 -7.48
CA TRP A 119 -18.09 -17.60 -6.64
C TRP A 119 -18.62 -16.23 -6.17
N GLU A 120 -17.85 -15.15 -6.29
CA GLU A 120 -18.22 -13.82 -5.79
C GLU A 120 -18.42 -12.85 -6.96
N ASP A 121 -19.68 -12.58 -7.32
CA ASP A 121 -20.06 -11.67 -8.41
C ASP A 121 -19.52 -10.25 -8.16
N ASP A 122 -19.53 -9.79 -6.91
CA ASP A 122 -18.95 -8.50 -6.51
C ASP A 122 -17.43 -8.44 -6.77
N PHE A 123 -16.71 -9.52 -6.44
CA PHE A 123 -15.27 -9.59 -6.72
C PHE A 123 -15.00 -9.51 -8.22
N GLN A 124 -15.77 -10.23 -9.03
CA GLN A 124 -15.68 -10.17 -10.48
C GLN A 124 -15.98 -8.77 -11.02
N ARG A 125 -16.99 -8.10 -10.47
CA ARG A 125 -17.41 -6.76 -10.88
C ARG A 125 -16.34 -5.71 -10.56
N ALA A 126 -15.78 -5.72 -9.35
CA ALA A 126 -14.65 -4.85 -9.00
C ALA A 126 -13.45 -5.11 -9.93
N LEU A 127 -13.13 -6.38 -10.18
CA LEU A 127 -12.01 -6.77 -11.03
C LEU A 127 -12.19 -6.32 -12.49
N GLN A 128 -13.40 -6.37 -13.03
CA GLN A 128 -13.71 -5.85 -14.37
C GLN A 128 -13.47 -4.34 -14.48
N ALA A 129 -13.63 -3.60 -13.37
CA ALA A 129 -13.32 -2.18 -13.28
C ALA A 129 -11.81 -1.90 -13.02
N GLY A 130 -10.96 -2.94 -13.00
CA GLY A 130 -9.53 -2.82 -12.70
C GLY A 130 -9.22 -2.65 -11.22
N LEU A 131 -10.15 -3.02 -10.33
CA LEU A 131 -9.99 -2.95 -8.89
C LEU A 131 -9.89 -4.36 -8.31
N LEU A 132 -8.75 -4.70 -7.71
CA LEU A 132 -8.54 -5.97 -7.03
C LEU A 132 -8.88 -5.83 -5.54
N SER A 133 -9.99 -6.41 -5.09
CA SER A 133 -10.28 -6.51 -3.65
C SER A 133 -9.24 -7.40 -2.96
N VAL A 134 -8.63 -6.87 -1.91
CA VAL A 134 -7.52 -7.52 -1.17
C VAL A 134 -7.78 -7.58 0.34
N GLY A 135 -8.90 -7.05 0.80
CA GLY A 135 -9.26 -7.00 2.21
C GLY A 135 -10.56 -6.23 2.41
N ALA A 136 -10.79 -5.79 3.64
CA ALA A 136 -11.82 -4.80 3.93
C ALA A 136 -11.48 -3.95 5.17
N GLY A 137 -12.22 -2.85 5.28
CA GLY A 137 -12.23 -1.95 6.40
C GLY A 137 -13.02 -2.46 7.60
N SER A 138 -13.10 -1.62 8.63
CA SER A 138 -13.77 -1.95 9.91
C SER A 138 -15.29 -2.13 9.78
N THR A 139 -15.89 -1.48 8.80
CA THR A 139 -17.33 -1.51 8.47
C THR A 139 -17.69 -2.57 7.43
N GLY A 140 -16.71 -3.28 6.87
CA GLY A 140 -16.90 -4.20 5.74
C GLY A 140 -16.72 -3.56 4.35
N ASP A 141 -16.37 -2.27 4.28
CA ASP A 141 -15.99 -1.62 3.01
C ASP A 141 -14.82 -2.35 2.34
N PRO A 142 -14.97 -2.88 1.11
CA PRO A 142 -13.89 -3.58 0.43
C PRO A 142 -12.65 -2.70 0.30
N LEU A 143 -11.51 -3.19 0.79
CA LEU A 143 -10.20 -2.62 0.55
C LEU A 143 -9.75 -3.12 -0.82
N ALA A 144 -9.57 -2.21 -1.75
CA ALA A 144 -9.23 -2.53 -3.13
C ALA A 144 -7.91 -1.88 -3.55
N LEU A 145 -7.17 -2.61 -4.38
CA LEU A 145 -6.00 -2.13 -5.10
C LEU A 145 -6.43 -1.76 -6.52
N ASP A 146 -6.16 -0.52 -6.92
CA ASP A 146 -6.22 -0.13 -8.32
C ASP A 146 -5.04 -0.76 -9.08
N ILE A 147 -5.36 -1.62 -10.05
CA ILE A 147 -4.38 -2.38 -10.81
C ILE A 147 -3.55 -1.44 -11.71
N GLU A 148 -4.09 -0.29 -12.13
CA GLU A 148 -3.43 0.62 -13.07
C GLU A 148 -2.19 1.30 -12.48
N ASP A 149 -2.27 1.72 -11.21
CA ASP A 149 -1.21 2.47 -10.53
C ASP A 149 -0.76 1.85 -9.20
N SER A 150 -1.29 0.67 -8.85
CA SER A 150 -0.99 -0.06 -7.62
C SER A 150 -1.30 0.74 -6.34
N GLN A 151 -2.25 1.66 -6.40
CA GLN A 151 -2.70 2.43 -5.24
C GLN A 151 -3.93 1.82 -4.59
N VAL A 152 -3.97 1.92 -3.27
CA VAL A 152 -5.02 1.34 -2.44
C VAL A 152 -6.10 2.37 -2.15
N GLY A 153 -7.32 1.89 -1.95
CA GLY A 153 -8.45 2.66 -1.52
C GLY A 153 -9.58 1.77 -1.02
N TYR A 154 -10.70 2.38 -0.71
CA TYR A 154 -11.91 1.67 -0.29
C TYR A 154 -13.00 1.81 -1.34
N LEU A 155 -13.79 0.75 -1.51
CA LEU A 155 -15.10 0.81 -2.14
C LEU A 155 -16.16 1.07 -1.06
N PHE A 156 -17.05 2.04 -1.28
CA PHE A 156 -18.23 2.20 -0.41
C PHE A 156 -19.16 1.01 -0.58
N HIS A 157 -19.29 0.15 0.43
CA HIS A 157 -20.11 -1.06 0.33
C HIS A 157 -21.60 -0.75 0.12
N ASP A 158 -22.13 0.31 0.74
CA ASP A 158 -23.52 0.74 0.58
C ASP A 158 -23.90 0.91 -0.90
N TYR A 159 -23.05 1.60 -1.67
CA TYR A 159 -23.32 1.86 -3.10
C TYR A 159 -22.79 0.75 -3.98
N PHE A 160 -21.64 0.18 -3.63
CA PHE A 160 -21.07 -0.91 -4.38
C PHE A 160 -22.03 -2.09 -4.41
N TRP A 161 -22.70 -2.46 -3.32
CA TRP A 161 -23.64 -3.58 -3.35
C TRP A 161 -25.04 -3.20 -3.85
N GLU A 162 -25.52 -1.99 -3.59
CA GLU A 162 -26.88 -1.59 -4.00
C GLU A 162 -26.96 -1.17 -5.48
N GLU A 163 -25.92 -0.52 -6.00
CA GLU A 163 -25.89 0.05 -7.36
C GLU A 163 -25.14 -0.87 -8.33
N GLU A 164 -25.63 -2.11 -8.51
CA GLU A 164 -24.98 -3.14 -9.33
C GLU A 164 -24.71 -2.72 -10.79
N ALA A 165 -25.53 -1.82 -11.33
CA ALA A 165 -25.42 -1.32 -12.71
C ALA A 165 -24.35 -0.23 -12.87
N GLU A 166 -23.86 0.35 -11.78
CA GLU A 166 -22.91 1.45 -11.79
C GLU A 166 -21.46 0.95 -11.79
N ASP A 167 -20.58 1.74 -12.42
CA ASP A 167 -19.14 1.48 -12.47
C ASP A 167 -18.54 1.58 -11.04
N PRO A 168 -17.95 0.50 -10.50
CA PRO A 168 -17.31 0.51 -9.18
C PRO A 168 -16.31 1.65 -8.96
N ARG A 169 -15.67 2.16 -10.02
CA ARG A 169 -14.75 3.32 -9.90
C ARG A 169 -15.42 4.57 -9.37
N LYS A 170 -16.74 4.72 -9.53
CA LYS A 170 -17.50 5.85 -8.95
C LYS A 170 -17.55 5.80 -7.43
N PHE A 171 -17.38 4.61 -6.85
CA PHE A 171 -17.48 4.36 -5.41
C PHE A 171 -16.12 4.07 -4.77
N PHE A 172 -15.03 4.20 -5.54
CA PHE A 172 -13.67 3.93 -5.09
C PHE A 172 -12.97 5.20 -4.61
N ILE A 173 -12.65 5.27 -3.32
CA ILE A 173 -11.88 6.36 -2.72
C ILE A 173 -10.43 5.95 -2.59
N LYS A 174 -9.60 6.51 -3.47
CA LYS A 174 -8.16 6.25 -3.53
C LYS A 174 -7.42 7.03 -2.43
N LEU A 175 -6.60 6.31 -1.66
CA LEU A 175 -5.79 6.87 -0.56
C LEU A 175 -4.37 7.31 -0.99
N ASN A 176 -4.06 7.16 -2.28
CA ASN A 176 -2.77 7.52 -2.88
C ASN A 176 -1.55 6.87 -2.20
N CYS A 177 -1.70 5.62 -1.76
CA CYS A 177 -0.65 4.86 -1.10
C CYS A 177 -0.62 3.41 -1.60
N SER A 178 0.52 2.74 -1.49
CA SER A 178 0.68 1.32 -1.82
C SER A 178 0.24 0.42 -0.65
N LEU A 179 0.10 -0.90 -0.86
CA LEU A 179 -0.37 -1.83 0.18
C LEU A 179 0.46 -1.81 1.46
N GLY A 180 1.79 -1.88 1.36
CA GLY A 180 2.64 -1.85 2.56
C GLY A 180 2.57 -0.49 3.26
N GLN A 181 2.39 0.60 2.51
CA GLN A 181 2.21 1.93 3.09
C GLN A 181 0.83 2.09 3.75
N PHE A 182 -0.21 1.51 3.17
CA PHE A 182 -1.56 1.52 3.73
C PHE A 182 -1.57 0.88 5.13
N PHE A 183 -1.12 -0.38 5.26
CA PHE A 183 -1.09 -1.06 6.57
C PHE A 183 -0.16 -0.38 7.58
N TRP A 184 0.92 0.26 7.11
CA TRP A 184 1.76 1.09 7.96
C TRP A 184 0.99 2.30 8.49
N ASN A 185 0.29 3.01 7.62
CA ASN A 185 -0.47 4.19 8.01
C ASN A 185 -1.58 3.83 8.99
N THR A 186 -2.34 2.76 8.75
CA THR A 186 -3.41 2.32 9.67
C THR A 186 -2.88 2.00 11.08
N GLN A 187 -1.64 1.53 11.20
CA GLN A 187 -1.04 1.19 12.48
C GLN A 187 -0.35 2.38 13.18
N PHE A 188 0.24 3.31 12.43
CA PHE A 188 1.18 4.30 12.97
C PHE A 188 0.79 5.76 12.71
N VAL A 189 -0.20 6.03 11.87
CA VAL A 189 -0.72 7.38 11.64
C VAL A 189 -2.03 7.51 12.42
N GLU A 190 -2.05 8.45 13.36
CA GLU A 190 -3.25 8.78 14.13
C GLU A 190 -4.37 9.23 13.20
N ASP A 191 -5.59 8.76 13.47
CA ASP A 191 -6.80 9.05 12.70
C ASP A 191 -6.70 8.69 11.19
N TYR A 192 -5.84 7.74 10.81
CA TYR A 192 -5.81 7.23 9.44
C TYR A 192 -7.10 6.46 9.12
N PRO A 193 -7.70 6.64 7.94
CA PRO A 193 -8.98 6.04 7.61
C PRO A 193 -8.94 4.51 7.61
N ILE A 194 -9.98 3.92 8.20
CA ILE A 194 -10.18 2.47 8.34
C ILE A 194 -11.40 1.96 7.56
N ASP A 195 -12.11 2.85 6.88
CA ASP A 195 -13.32 2.58 6.07
C ASP A 195 -13.46 3.63 4.93
N ALA A 196 -14.50 3.48 4.09
CA ALA A 196 -14.70 4.36 2.94
C ALA A 196 -15.14 5.78 3.34
N TYR A 197 -15.94 5.93 4.39
CA TYR A 197 -16.39 7.23 4.89
C TYR A 197 -15.23 8.06 5.43
N GLY A 198 -14.39 7.47 6.28
CA GLY A 198 -13.18 8.08 6.79
C GLY A 198 -12.21 8.39 5.65
N ALA A 199 -12.09 7.52 4.65
CA ALA A 199 -11.25 7.78 3.48
C ALA A 199 -11.72 9.00 2.67
N ALA A 200 -13.04 9.16 2.49
CA ALA A 200 -13.61 10.33 1.82
C ALA A 200 -13.34 11.62 2.59
N GLU A 201 -13.54 11.61 3.91
CA GLU A 201 -13.22 12.74 4.79
C GLU A 201 -11.72 13.08 4.73
N TYR A 202 -10.85 12.08 4.86
CA TYR A 202 -9.39 12.22 4.86
C TYR A 202 -8.85 12.82 3.55
N THR A 203 -9.41 12.40 2.41
CA THR A 203 -8.97 12.84 1.08
C THR A 203 -9.66 14.13 0.63
N GLY A 204 -10.70 14.57 1.33
CA GLY A 204 -11.60 15.62 0.86
C GLY A 204 -12.33 15.23 -0.43
N ALA A 205 -12.39 13.94 -0.74
CA ALA A 205 -13.16 13.44 -1.87
C ALA A 205 -14.64 13.72 -1.55
N GLY A 206 -15.26 14.58 -2.35
CA GLY A 206 -16.68 14.83 -2.28
C GLY A 206 -17.42 13.57 -2.73
N PHE A 207 -17.66 12.65 -1.80
CA PHE A 207 -18.60 11.58 -2.03
C PHE A 207 -20.01 12.12 -1.79
N THR A 208 -20.61 12.67 -2.84
CA THR A 208 -22.05 12.93 -2.86
C THR A 208 -22.72 11.62 -3.22
N GLY A 209 -22.84 10.73 -2.24
CA GLY A 209 -23.82 9.65 -2.29
C GLY A 209 -25.23 10.23 -2.24
N ASP A 210 -25.55 11.13 -3.18
CA ASP A 210 -26.86 11.75 -3.28
C ASP A 210 -27.79 10.64 -3.79
N ARG A 211 -28.33 9.84 -2.85
CA ARG A 211 -29.74 9.48 -3.00
C ARG A 211 -30.45 10.81 -3.14
N SER A 212 -30.96 11.06 -4.35
CA SER A 212 -31.89 12.16 -4.55
C SER A 212 -32.93 12.07 -3.42
N PRO A 213 -33.20 13.14 -2.67
CA PRO A 213 -34.26 13.14 -1.65
C PRO A 213 -35.67 12.89 -2.25
N ASP A 214 -35.78 12.74 -3.57
CA ASP A 214 -37.01 12.40 -4.28
C ASP A 214 -37.24 10.89 -4.49
N GLU A 215 -36.40 10.00 -3.95
CA GLU A 215 -36.56 8.52 -4.08
C GLU A 215 -36.90 7.81 -2.74
N ALA A 216 -37.74 8.43 -1.90
CA ALA A 216 -38.33 7.82 -0.69
C ALA A 216 -39.87 7.79 -0.73
#